data_AF-A0A8T5RSS0-F1
#
_entry.id   AF-A0A8T5RSS0-F1
#
_cell.length_a   1.000
_cell.length_b   1.000
_cell.length_c   1.000
_cell.angle_alpha   90.00
_cell.angle_beta   90.00
_cell.angle_gamma   90.00
#
_symmetry.space_group_name_H-M   'P 1'
#
loop_
_entity.id
_entity.type
_entity.pdbx_description
1 polymer ?
#
loop_
_entity_poly.entity_id
_entity_poly.type
_entity_poly.pdbx_seq_one_letter_code
_entity_poly.pdbx_strand_id
1 'polypeptide(L)'
;MVDLNILLNFIGMVFEIFIIIFAAILLILIFKKYLIKRHKLTRLLFIIFINYFIAILFSWISKVFVVLQLNVIQDGSIIAWIYNVISDFRLSELFVTFAIFLSYILKVNVFEKGYNTIQKFAVIIYGILTCIYVLFIYERGNTILDIIAFLIVFIYMVIVYTPFLRRAIQAYHGVQEKTYKQAFLSLAIMSICFMLIFLNFAVDRLFIFLGSPGFTLFYFLAWIFAIAGIFGAYYGYIRPKTREA
;
A
#
# COMPACT_ATOMS: atom_id res chain seq x y z
N MET A 1 -23.74 18.74 -8.96
CA MET A 1 -22.72 18.20 -8.02
C MET A 1 -22.55 16.68 -8.15
N VAL A 2 -23.65 15.91 -8.23
CA VAL A 2 -23.60 14.44 -8.40
C VAL A 2 -22.84 14.03 -9.67
N ASP A 3 -23.11 14.68 -10.81
CA ASP A 3 -22.46 14.34 -12.09
C ASP A 3 -20.94 14.59 -12.10
N LEU A 4 -20.49 15.65 -11.42
CA LEU A 4 -19.06 15.95 -11.30
C LEU A 4 -18.34 14.91 -10.43
N ASN A 5 -18.96 14.49 -9.32
CA ASN A 5 -18.39 13.44 -8.47
C ASN A 5 -18.27 12.10 -9.22
N ILE A 6 -19.30 11.73 -9.99
CA ILE A 6 -19.28 10.53 -10.84
C ILE A 6 -18.18 10.62 -11.90
N LEU A 7 -18.07 11.77 -12.58
CA LEU A 7 -17.03 12.00 -13.58
C LEU A 7 -15.62 11.87 -12.99
N LEU A 8 -15.36 12.46 -11.82
CA LEU A 8 -14.07 12.38 -11.14
C LEU A 8 -13.75 10.94 -10.70
N ASN A 9 -14.74 10.20 -10.20
CA ASN A 9 -14.57 8.77 -9.90
C ASN A 9 -14.32 7.93 -11.14
N PHE A 10 -14.97 8.25 -12.26
CA PHE A 10 -14.72 7.59 -13.53
C PHE A 10 -13.28 7.81 -14.02
N ILE A 11 -12.76 9.04 -13.95
CA ILE A 11 -11.37 9.35 -14.31
C ILE A 11 -10.40 8.56 -13.42
N GLY A 12 -10.62 8.56 -12.10
CA GLY A 12 -9.81 7.79 -11.16
C GLY A 12 -9.86 6.28 -11.44
N MET A 13 -11.05 5.76 -11.74
CA MET A 13 -11.26 4.36 -12.12
C MET A 13 -10.48 3.97 -13.38
N VAL A 14 -10.53 4.79 -14.43
CA VAL A 14 -9.76 4.54 -15.67
C VAL A 14 -8.26 4.60 -15.41
N PHE A 15 -7.80 5.57 -14.62
CA PHE A 15 -6.39 5.71 -14.28
C PHE A 15 -5.87 4.48 -13.50
N GLU A 16 -6.63 4.00 -12.53
CA GLU A 16 -6.28 2.82 -11.73
C GLU A 16 -6.21 1.53 -12.54
N ILE A 17 -6.92 1.40 -13.68
CA ILE A 17 -6.79 0.23 -14.58
C ILE A 17 -5.35 0.08 -15.06
N PHE A 18 -4.68 1.17 -15.45
CA PHE A 18 -3.28 1.11 -15.88
C PHE A 18 -2.37 0.61 -14.77
N ILE A 19 -2.66 1.00 -13.52
CA ILE A 19 -1.91 0.60 -12.33
C ILE A 19 -2.15 -0.88 -12.03
N ILE A 20 -3.40 -1.35 -12.14
CA ILE A 20 -3.76 -2.76 -11.99
C ILE A 20 -3.01 -3.62 -12.99
N ILE A 21 -3.02 -3.24 -14.28
CA ILE A 21 -2.29 -3.95 -15.34
C ILE A 21 -0.80 -4.00 -15.00
N PHE A 22 -0.23 -2.87 -14.62
CA PHE A 22 1.19 -2.77 -14.26
C PHE A 22 1.55 -3.64 -13.05
N ALA A 23 0.75 -3.58 -11.98
CA ALA A 23 0.93 -4.38 -10.78
C ALA A 23 0.77 -5.88 -11.07
N ALA A 24 -0.17 -6.27 -11.93
CA ALA A 24 -0.37 -7.65 -12.35
C ALA A 24 0.84 -8.20 -13.13
N ILE A 25 1.39 -7.43 -14.08
CA ILE A 25 2.61 -7.80 -14.82
C ILE A 25 3.75 -8.05 -13.83
N LEU A 26 3.98 -7.13 -12.90
CA LEU A 26 5.04 -7.29 -11.91
C LEU A 26 4.79 -8.51 -11.03
N LEU A 27 3.57 -8.71 -10.53
CA LEU A 27 3.19 -9.87 -9.73
C LEU A 27 3.51 -11.19 -10.44
N ILE A 28 3.21 -11.29 -11.73
CA ILE A 28 3.57 -12.46 -12.57
C ILE A 28 5.09 -12.66 -12.63
N LEU A 29 5.87 -11.58 -12.77
CA LEU A 29 7.33 -11.67 -12.79
C LEU A 29 7.90 -12.12 -11.43
N ILE A 30 7.33 -11.64 -10.31
CA ILE A 30 7.70 -12.12 -8.96
C ILE A 30 7.38 -13.59 -8.83
N PHE A 31 6.20 -14.00 -9.27
CA PHE A 31 5.74 -15.39 -9.21
C PHE A 31 6.69 -16.31 -9.99
N LYS A 32 7.06 -15.94 -11.22
CA LYS A 32 8.06 -16.68 -12.01
C LYS A 32 9.39 -16.81 -11.25
N LYS A 33 9.89 -15.72 -10.65
CA LYS A 33 11.13 -15.77 -9.86
C LYS A 33 10.98 -16.66 -8.62
N TYR A 34 9.83 -16.63 -7.96
CA TYR A 34 9.54 -17.50 -6.82
C TYR A 34 9.53 -18.98 -7.23
N LEU A 35 8.93 -19.34 -8.35
CA LEU A 35 8.93 -20.71 -8.85
C LEU A 35 10.35 -21.23 -9.13
N ILE A 36 11.24 -20.36 -9.62
CA ILE A 36 12.65 -20.70 -9.88
C ILE A 36 13.45 -20.84 -8.58
N LYS A 37 13.39 -19.85 -7.68
CA LYS A 37 14.26 -19.81 -6.50
C LYS A 37 13.73 -20.61 -5.31
N ARG A 38 12.41 -20.71 -5.16
CA ARG A 38 11.69 -21.29 -4.01
C ARG A 38 12.16 -20.79 -2.63
N HIS A 39 12.80 -19.62 -2.58
CA HIS A 39 13.39 -19.07 -1.37
C HIS A 39 12.35 -18.37 -0.48
N LYS A 40 12.54 -18.41 0.85
CA LYS A 40 11.64 -17.81 1.85
C LYS A 40 11.41 -16.32 1.60
N LEU A 41 12.47 -15.56 1.28
CA LEU A 41 12.37 -14.11 1.03
C LEU A 41 11.56 -13.79 -0.24
N THR A 42 11.73 -14.57 -1.31
CA THR A 42 10.94 -14.37 -2.54
C THR A 42 9.48 -14.73 -2.33
N ARG A 43 9.18 -15.73 -1.49
CA ARG A 43 7.79 -16.03 -1.08
C ARG A 43 7.18 -14.86 -0.31
N LEU A 44 7.90 -14.32 0.66
CA LEU A 44 7.42 -13.21 1.47
C LEU A 44 7.15 -11.97 0.62
N LEU A 45 8.06 -11.64 -0.29
CA LEU A 45 7.88 -10.56 -1.25
C LEU A 45 6.66 -10.78 -2.16
N PHE A 46 6.46 -12.01 -2.65
CA PHE A 46 5.29 -12.36 -3.44
C PHE A 46 3.99 -12.13 -2.67
N ILE A 47 3.91 -12.55 -1.40
CA ILE A 47 2.74 -12.34 -0.55
C ILE A 47 2.51 -10.84 -0.28
N ILE A 48 3.57 -10.06 -0.04
CA ILE A 48 3.46 -8.58 0.11
C ILE A 48 2.81 -7.97 -1.14
N PHE A 49 3.28 -8.35 -2.33
CA PHE A 49 2.74 -7.83 -3.59
C PHE A 49 1.32 -8.32 -3.89
N ILE A 50 0.96 -9.54 -3.50
CA ILE A 50 -0.44 -9.99 -3.56
C ILE A 50 -1.32 -9.06 -2.73
N ASN A 51 -0.91 -8.74 -1.50
CA ASN A 51 -1.70 -7.85 -0.63
C ASN A 51 -1.83 -6.46 -1.24
N TYR A 52 -0.74 -5.87 -1.75
CA TYR A 52 -0.84 -4.59 -2.47
C TYR A 52 -1.72 -4.68 -3.71
N PHE A 53 -1.62 -5.74 -4.50
CA PHE A 53 -2.46 -5.92 -5.70
C PHE A 53 -3.94 -6.00 -5.33
N ILE A 54 -4.30 -6.79 -4.31
CA ILE A 54 -5.67 -6.88 -3.79
C ILE A 54 -6.14 -5.52 -3.27
N ALA A 55 -5.28 -4.76 -2.59
CA ALA A 55 -5.62 -3.42 -2.12
C ALA A 55 -5.98 -2.48 -3.29
N ILE A 56 -5.19 -2.49 -4.36
CA ILE A 56 -5.46 -1.70 -5.57
C ILE A 56 -6.79 -2.11 -6.19
N LEU A 57 -7.08 -3.42 -6.26
CA LEU A 57 -8.37 -3.91 -6.77
C LEU A 57 -9.54 -3.39 -5.94
N PHE A 58 -9.45 -3.40 -4.60
CA PHE A 58 -10.51 -2.87 -3.75
C PHE A 58 -10.65 -1.34 -3.84
N SER A 59 -9.54 -0.61 -3.99
CA SER A 59 -9.58 0.84 -4.30
C SER A 59 -10.29 1.11 -5.63
N TRP A 60 -10.12 0.24 -6.61
CA TRP A 60 -10.80 0.38 -7.90
C TRP A 60 -12.28 0.00 -7.81
N ILE A 61 -12.60 -1.11 -7.13
CA ILE A 61 -13.97 -1.57 -6.88
C ILE A 61 -14.79 -0.49 -6.17
N SER A 62 -14.23 0.22 -5.18
CA SER A 62 -14.93 1.31 -4.49
C SER A 62 -15.43 2.39 -5.46
N LYS A 63 -14.64 2.70 -6.49
CA LYS A 63 -15.03 3.69 -7.54
C LYS A 63 -16.05 3.12 -8.51
N VAL A 64 -15.93 1.85 -8.87
CA VAL A 64 -16.94 1.16 -9.69
C VAL A 64 -18.31 1.26 -9.03
N PHE A 65 -18.39 1.08 -7.70
CA PHE A 65 -19.63 1.22 -6.94
C PHE A 65 -20.21 2.63 -7.03
N VAL A 66 -19.36 3.67 -6.93
CA VAL A 66 -19.78 5.07 -7.06
C VAL A 66 -20.25 5.39 -8.49
N VAL A 67 -19.48 4.97 -9.51
CA VAL A 67 -19.75 5.27 -10.93
C VAL A 67 -21.02 4.59 -11.42
N LEU A 68 -21.22 3.31 -11.06
CA LEU A 68 -22.40 2.55 -11.42
C LEU A 68 -23.60 2.82 -10.49
N GLN A 69 -23.44 3.71 -9.51
CA GLN A 69 -24.45 4.05 -8.51
C GLN A 69 -25.03 2.82 -7.80
N LEU A 70 -24.20 1.79 -7.59
CA LEU A 70 -24.60 0.57 -6.89
C LEU A 70 -24.82 0.93 -5.43
N ASN A 71 -26.08 0.98 -4.97
CA ASN A 71 -26.43 1.38 -3.61
C ASN A 71 -27.27 0.29 -2.93
N VAL A 72 -27.02 0.10 -1.63
CA VAL A 72 -27.80 -0.75 -0.73
C VAL A 72 -28.46 0.13 0.32
N ILE A 73 -29.67 -0.25 0.74
CA ILE A 73 -30.40 0.43 1.82
C ILE A 73 -29.53 0.42 3.08
N GLN A 74 -29.33 1.60 3.66
CA GLN A 74 -28.51 1.77 4.87
C GLN A 74 -29.38 1.60 6.11
N ASP A 75 -29.73 0.36 6.42
CA ASP A 75 -30.63 -0.04 7.53
C ASP A 75 -29.88 -0.56 8.78
N GLY A 76 -28.54 -0.49 8.77
CA GLY A 76 -27.71 -1.05 9.84
C GLY A 76 -27.59 -2.58 9.80
N SER A 77 -28.12 -3.24 8.77
CA SER A 77 -27.97 -4.68 8.60
C SER A 77 -26.53 -5.09 8.32
N ILE A 78 -26.24 -6.37 8.51
CA ILE A 78 -24.95 -6.97 8.13
C ILE A 78 -24.68 -6.79 6.63
N ILE A 79 -25.73 -6.81 5.79
CA ILE A 79 -25.61 -6.60 4.34
C ILE A 79 -25.14 -5.17 4.06
N ALA A 80 -25.74 -4.17 4.70
CA ALA A 80 -25.33 -2.78 4.59
C ALA A 80 -23.87 -2.57 5.08
N TRP A 81 -23.49 -3.23 6.18
CA TRP A 81 -22.11 -3.19 6.68
C TRP A 81 -21.11 -3.80 5.69
N ILE A 82 -21.36 -5.00 5.16
CA ILE A 82 -20.49 -5.66 4.17
C ILE A 82 -20.37 -4.78 2.92
N TYR A 83 -21.48 -4.23 2.46
CA TYR A 83 -21.51 -3.33 1.32
C TYR A 83 -20.63 -2.09 1.57
N ASN A 84 -20.71 -1.45 2.74
CA ASN A 84 -19.85 -0.31 3.07
C ASN A 84 -18.37 -0.69 3.17
N VAL A 85 -18.06 -1.89 3.69
CA VAL A 85 -16.68 -2.40 3.74
C VAL A 85 -16.06 -2.56 2.34
N ILE A 86 -16.87 -2.95 1.35
CA ILE A 86 -16.44 -3.12 -0.04
C ILE A 86 -16.46 -1.79 -0.81
N SER A 87 -17.49 -0.96 -0.59
CA SER A 87 -17.70 0.28 -1.33
C SER A 87 -16.77 1.41 -0.90
N ASP A 88 -16.17 1.31 0.28
CA ASP A 88 -15.21 2.28 0.82
C ASP A 88 -13.75 1.80 0.61
N PHE A 89 -12.78 2.60 1.04
CA PHE A 89 -11.35 2.23 0.98
C PHE A 89 -10.92 1.22 2.06
N ARG A 90 -11.86 0.72 2.89
CA ARG A 90 -11.56 -0.10 4.07
C ARG A 90 -10.79 -1.38 3.74
N LEU A 91 -11.26 -2.16 2.76
CA LEU A 91 -10.55 -3.38 2.36
C LEU A 91 -9.18 -3.04 1.75
N SER A 92 -9.09 -1.97 0.97
CA SER A 92 -7.80 -1.50 0.44
C SER A 92 -6.80 -1.23 1.56
N GLU A 93 -7.19 -0.44 2.55
CA GLU A 93 -6.35 -0.10 3.71
C GLU A 93 -6.01 -1.31 4.58
N LEU A 94 -6.94 -2.25 4.74
CA LEU A 94 -6.71 -3.51 5.46
C LEU A 94 -5.60 -4.33 4.79
N PHE A 95 -5.70 -4.55 3.47
CA PHE A 95 -4.69 -5.31 2.73
C PHE A 95 -3.35 -4.60 2.70
N VAL A 96 -3.32 -3.26 2.63
CA VAL A 96 -2.08 -2.49 2.83
C VAL A 96 -1.50 -2.72 4.23
N THR A 97 -2.33 -2.72 5.26
CA THR A 97 -1.90 -2.96 6.65
C THR A 97 -1.21 -4.32 6.79
N PHE A 98 -1.76 -5.36 6.15
CA PHE A 98 -1.10 -6.67 6.07
C PHE A 98 0.22 -6.62 5.28
N ALA A 99 0.26 -5.90 4.16
CA ALA A 99 1.50 -5.71 3.39
C ALA A 99 2.60 -5.00 4.21
N ILE A 100 2.24 -3.99 5.02
CA ILE A 100 3.16 -3.30 5.93
C ILE A 100 3.73 -4.25 6.97
N PHE A 101 2.86 -5.04 7.61
CA PHE A 101 3.29 -6.03 8.61
C PHE A 101 4.26 -7.06 8.03
N LEU A 102 3.96 -7.59 6.84
CA LEU A 102 4.83 -8.53 6.14
C LEU A 102 6.14 -7.86 5.70
N SER A 103 6.12 -6.57 5.36
CA SER A 103 7.32 -5.80 5.01
C SER A 103 8.23 -5.58 6.21
N TYR A 104 7.67 -5.46 7.43
CA TYR A 104 8.46 -5.51 8.66
C TYR A 104 9.16 -6.86 8.84
N ILE A 105 8.45 -7.97 8.62
CA ILE A 105 9.07 -9.31 8.65
C ILE A 105 10.19 -9.41 7.60
N LEU A 106 9.97 -8.87 6.40
CA LEU A 106 10.98 -8.86 5.33
C LEU A 106 12.22 -8.08 5.76
N LYS A 107 12.04 -6.88 6.32
CA LYS A 107 13.13 -6.05 6.87
C LYS A 107 14.00 -6.84 7.84
N VAL A 108 13.36 -7.52 8.79
CA VAL A 108 14.06 -8.30 9.81
C VAL A 108 14.84 -9.45 9.17
N ASN A 109 14.23 -10.22 8.26
CA ASN A 109 14.91 -11.36 7.62
C ASN A 109 16.04 -10.95 6.66
N VAL A 110 16.05 -9.70 6.18
CA VAL A 110 17.07 -9.21 5.24
C VAL A 110 18.22 -8.51 5.94
N PHE A 111 17.94 -7.71 6.99
CA PHE A 111 18.94 -6.83 7.58
C PHE A 111 19.31 -7.15 9.03
N GLU A 112 18.55 -8.02 9.71
CA GLU A 112 18.70 -8.23 11.16
C GLU A 112 18.90 -9.71 11.49
N LYS A 113 19.65 -9.99 12.57
CA LYS A 113 19.84 -11.35 13.07
C LYS A 113 18.67 -11.85 13.93
N GLY A 114 17.70 -10.98 14.22
CA GLY A 114 16.55 -11.27 15.08
C GLY A 114 15.66 -10.04 15.26
N TYR A 115 14.52 -10.23 15.90
CA TYR A 115 13.54 -9.16 16.13
C TYR A 115 13.95 -8.27 17.30
N ASN A 116 13.89 -6.96 17.13
CA ASN A 116 13.86 -6.04 18.26
C ASN A 116 12.49 -6.17 18.97
N THR A 117 12.50 -6.50 20.26
CA THR A 117 11.28 -6.78 21.04
C THR A 117 10.33 -5.58 21.07
N ILE A 118 10.85 -4.37 21.34
CA ILE A 118 10.04 -3.15 21.43
C ILE A 118 9.41 -2.85 20.07
N GLN A 119 10.20 -2.86 18.99
CA GLN A 119 9.69 -2.61 17.64
C GLN A 119 8.66 -3.67 17.23
N LYS A 120 8.88 -4.94 17.57
CA LYS A 120 7.95 -6.04 17.28
C LYS A 120 6.58 -5.78 17.92
N PHE A 121 6.53 -5.45 19.20
CA PHE A 121 5.27 -5.16 19.88
C PHE A 121 4.61 -3.89 19.35
N ALA A 122 5.38 -2.83 19.09
CA ALA A 122 4.86 -1.61 18.48
C ALA A 122 4.18 -1.89 17.13
N VAL A 123 4.84 -2.66 16.25
CA VAL A 123 4.27 -3.04 14.94
C VAL A 123 3.00 -3.88 15.08
N ILE A 124 2.97 -4.87 15.99
CA ILE A 124 1.80 -5.73 16.19
C ILE A 124 0.62 -4.93 16.74
N ILE A 125 0.83 -4.18 17.83
CA ILE A 125 -0.23 -3.40 18.49
C ILE A 125 -0.77 -2.35 17.53
N TYR A 126 0.12 -1.60 16.85
CA TYR A 126 -0.31 -0.57 15.91
C TYR A 126 -1.04 -1.16 14.70
N GLY A 127 -0.58 -2.31 14.19
CA GLY A 127 -1.27 -3.04 13.11
C GLY A 127 -2.67 -3.48 13.51
N ILE A 128 -2.84 -4.04 14.71
CA ILE A 128 -4.17 -4.43 15.23
C ILE A 128 -5.08 -3.21 15.38
N LEU A 129 -4.59 -2.12 15.96
CA LEU A 129 -5.34 -0.88 16.10
C LEU A 129 -5.77 -0.31 14.74
N THR A 130 -4.88 -0.37 13.75
CA THR A 130 -5.18 0.05 12.37
C THR A 130 -6.30 -0.80 11.78
N CYS A 131 -6.22 -2.14 11.88
CA CYS A 131 -7.27 -3.03 11.42
C CYS A 131 -8.62 -2.76 12.10
N ILE A 132 -8.62 -2.55 13.42
CA ILE A 132 -9.83 -2.25 14.18
C ILE A 132 -10.44 -0.93 13.70
N TYR A 133 -9.63 0.11 13.55
CA TYR A 133 -10.10 1.41 13.10
C TYR A 133 -10.75 1.32 11.72
N VAL A 134 -10.02 0.73 10.76
CA VAL A 134 -10.45 0.63 9.36
C VAL A 134 -11.71 -0.21 9.21
N LEU A 135 -11.88 -1.30 9.98
CA LEU A 135 -13.04 -2.18 9.85
C LEU A 135 -14.28 -1.70 10.62
N PHE A 136 -14.08 -1.15 11.82
CA PHE A 136 -15.19 -0.93 12.77
C PHE A 136 -15.46 0.53 13.12
N ILE A 137 -14.46 1.42 13.04
CA ILE A 137 -14.61 2.84 13.42
C ILE A 137 -14.86 3.71 12.20
N TYR A 138 -14.23 3.39 11.07
CA TYR A 138 -14.42 4.08 9.81
C TYR A 138 -15.92 4.11 9.44
N GLU A 139 -16.43 5.27 9.04
CA GLU A 139 -17.83 5.47 8.66
C GLU A 139 -17.94 6.14 7.29
N ARG A 140 -18.81 5.60 6.43
CA ARG A 140 -18.99 6.09 5.07
C ARG A 140 -19.52 7.52 5.08
N GLY A 141 -18.94 8.38 4.25
CA GLY A 141 -19.37 9.77 4.08
C GLY A 141 -18.80 10.73 5.12
N ASN A 142 -18.06 10.24 6.12
CA ASN A 142 -17.37 11.08 7.10
C ASN A 142 -15.92 11.32 6.66
N THR A 143 -15.69 12.42 5.94
CA THR A 143 -14.36 12.77 5.42
C THR A 143 -13.30 12.93 6.53
N ILE A 144 -13.69 13.30 7.76
CA ILE A 144 -12.74 13.39 8.89
C ILE A 144 -12.22 11.99 9.25
N LEU A 145 -13.10 10.98 9.27
CA LEU A 145 -12.69 9.60 9.51
C LEU A 145 -11.85 9.05 8.36
N ASP A 146 -12.11 9.45 7.11
CA ASP A 146 -11.22 9.13 5.98
C ASP A 146 -9.80 9.66 6.24
N ILE A 147 -9.66 10.93 6.60
CA ILE A 147 -8.35 11.55 6.88
C ILE A 147 -7.62 10.79 7.98
N ILE A 148 -8.31 10.48 9.08
CA ILE A 148 -7.73 9.74 10.19
C ILE A 148 -7.31 8.32 9.75
N ALA A 149 -8.09 7.64 8.92
CA ALA A 149 -7.76 6.31 8.40
C ALA A 149 -6.45 6.33 7.59
N PHE A 150 -6.34 7.23 6.61
CA PHE A 150 -5.12 7.38 5.82
C PHE A 150 -3.92 7.80 6.69
N LEU A 151 -4.11 8.65 7.70
CA LEU A 151 -3.06 9.05 8.63
C LEU A 151 -2.58 7.90 9.52
N ILE A 152 -3.49 7.06 10.03
CA ILE A 152 -3.11 5.88 10.82
C ILE A 152 -2.27 4.94 9.96
N VAL A 153 -2.71 4.62 8.73
CA VAL A 153 -1.93 3.77 7.81
C VAL A 153 -0.60 4.43 7.44
N PHE A 154 -0.56 5.75 7.24
CA PHE A 154 0.67 6.51 7.02
C PHE A 154 1.65 6.39 8.19
N ILE A 155 1.19 6.58 9.43
CA ILE A 155 2.04 6.43 10.62
C ILE A 155 2.55 4.99 10.70
N TYR A 156 1.71 4.00 10.39
CA TYR A 156 2.14 2.61 10.36
C TYR A 156 3.22 2.35 9.30
N MET A 157 3.06 2.92 8.11
CA MET A 157 4.10 2.93 7.07
C MET A 157 5.40 3.54 7.61
N VAL A 158 5.35 4.69 8.28
CA VAL A 158 6.54 5.36 8.83
C VAL A 158 7.27 4.48 9.86
N ILE A 159 6.53 3.83 10.77
CA ILE A 159 7.08 2.92 11.81
C ILE A 159 7.89 1.78 11.17
N VAL A 160 7.46 1.25 10.02
CA VAL A 160 8.09 0.10 9.35
C VAL A 160 9.13 0.53 8.32
N TYR A 161 8.78 1.45 7.43
CA TYR A 161 9.60 1.82 6.28
C TYR A 161 10.71 2.82 6.62
N THR A 162 10.62 3.60 7.70
CA THR A 162 11.74 4.46 8.11
C THR A 162 12.95 3.64 8.58
N PRO A 163 12.79 2.64 9.48
CA PRO A 163 13.89 1.74 9.82
C PRO A 163 14.38 0.94 8.61
N PHE A 164 13.47 0.50 7.73
CA PHE A 164 13.83 -0.18 6.48
C PHE A 164 14.72 0.70 5.61
N LEU A 165 14.31 1.93 5.35
CA LEU A 165 15.02 2.94 4.57
C LEU A 165 16.43 3.16 5.12
N ARG A 166 16.54 3.38 6.44
CA ARG A 166 17.83 3.57 7.10
C ARG A 166 18.77 2.37 6.87
N ARG A 167 18.27 1.14 7.02
CA ARG A 167 19.06 -0.07 6.79
C ARG A 167 19.46 -0.25 5.32
N ALA A 168 18.56 0.05 4.39
CA ALA A 168 18.86 0.01 2.96
C ALA A 168 19.96 1.02 2.59
N ILE A 169 19.90 2.25 3.12
CA ILE A 169 20.94 3.26 2.89
C ILE A 169 22.27 2.86 3.56
N GLN A 170 22.25 2.27 4.75
CA GLN A 170 23.47 1.76 5.39
C GLN A 170 24.12 0.65 4.54
N ALA A 171 23.32 -0.30 4.05
CA ALA A 171 23.80 -1.39 3.19
C ALA A 171 24.33 -0.87 1.83
N TYR A 172 23.69 0.16 1.26
CA TYR A 172 24.17 0.83 0.05
C TYR A 172 25.59 1.38 0.19
N HIS A 173 25.90 2.01 1.33
CA HIS A 173 27.24 2.54 1.59
C HIS A 173 28.26 1.44 1.96
N GLY A 174 27.80 0.31 2.53
CA GLY A 174 28.66 -0.77 2.98
C GLY A 174 29.11 -1.77 1.91
N VAL A 175 28.42 -1.85 0.77
CA VAL A 175 28.75 -2.81 -0.30
C VAL A 175 29.47 -2.11 -1.45
N GLN A 176 30.55 -2.70 -1.97
CA GLN A 176 31.30 -2.12 -3.11
C GLN A 176 30.70 -2.49 -4.47
N GLU A 177 30.16 -3.70 -4.59
CA GLU A 177 29.61 -4.20 -5.86
C GLU A 177 28.42 -3.37 -6.35
N LYS A 178 28.52 -2.88 -7.59
CA LYS A 178 27.53 -2.00 -8.22
C LYS A 178 26.11 -2.59 -8.25
N THR A 179 25.99 -3.89 -8.51
CA THR A 179 24.69 -4.59 -8.57
C THR A 179 23.96 -4.54 -7.24
N TYR A 180 24.66 -4.82 -6.14
CA TYR A 180 24.07 -4.77 -4.81
C TYR A 180 23.82 -3.33 -4.33
N LYS A 181 24.69 -2.38 -4.68
CA LYS A 181 24.41 -0.95 -4.46
C LYS A 181 23.09 -0.53 -5.10
N GLN A 182 22.91 -0.82 -6.39
CA GLN A 182 21.67 -0.47 -7.09
C GLN A 182 20.44 -1.15 -6.46
N ALA A 183 20.60 -2.39 -6.00
CA ALA A 183 19.55 -3.10 -5.30
C ALA A 183 19.12 -2.36 -4.01
N PHE A 184 20.06 -2.02 -3.13
CA PHE A 184 19.77 -1.31 -1.89
C PHE A 184 19.22 0.10 -2.12
N LEU A 185 19.72 0.82 -3.13
CA LEU A 185 19.15 2.11 -3.51
C LEU A 185 17.70 1.99 -3.98
N SER A 186 17.38 0.96 -4.77
CA SER A 186 16.01 0.69 -5.23
C SER A 186 15.07 0.39 -4.05
N LEU A 187 15.57 -0.28 -3.01
CA LEU A 187 14.83 -0.51 -1.77
C LEU A 187 14.62 0.75 -0.94
N ALA A 188 15.60 1.66 -0.92
CA ALA A 188 15.45 2.96 -0.30
C ALA A 188 14.37 3.80 -1.00
N ILE A 189 14.40 3.85 -2.33
CA ILE A 189 13.39 4.53 -3.15
C ILE A 189 12.00 3.93 -2.89
N MET A 190 11.89 2.59 -2.90
CA MET A 190 10.65 1.89 -2.57
C MET A 190 10.07 2.36 -1.23
N SER A 191 10.87 2.37 -0.17
CA SER A 191 10.43 2.77 1.17
C SER A 191 9.89 4.21 1.20
N ILE A 192 10.59 5.15 0.55
CA ILE A 192 10.14 6.54 0.47
C ILE A 192 8.83 6.64 -0.30
N CYS A 193 8.76 6.02 -1.48
CA CYS A 193 7.55 6.03 -2.31
C CYS A 193 6.34 5.47 -1.55
N PHE A 194 6.48 4.34 -0.85
CA PHE A 194 5.38 3.74 -0.10
C PHE A 194 4.88 4.62 1.05
N MET A 195 5.76 5.33 1.76
CA MET A 195 5.34 6.32 2.75
C MET A 195 4.59 7.49 2.09
N LEU A 196 5.06 7.96 0.93
CA LEU A 196 4.44 9.08 0.22
C LEU A 196 3.05 8.75 -0.32
N ILE A 197 2.72 7.49 -0.64
CA ILE A 197 1.36 7.09 -1.08
C ILE A 197 0.31 7.58 -0.07
N PHE A 198 0.43 7.17 1.18
CA PHE A 198 -0.58 7.46 2.20
C PHE A 198 -0.53 8.89 2.70
N LEU A 199 0.64 9.54 2.67
CA LEU A 199 0.72 10.98 2.89
C LEU A 199 -0.10 11.74 1.84
N ASN A 200 0.05 11.38 0.56
CA ASN A 200 -0.67 12.04 -0.52
C ASN A 200 -2.17 11.75 -0.46
N PHE A 201 -2.61 10.53 -0.13
CA PHE A 201 -4.03 10.26 0.09
C PHE A 201 -4.61 11.02 1.30
N ALA A 202 -3.87 11.15 2.41
CA ALA A 202 -4.31 11.95 3.54
C ALA A 202 -4.45 13.44 3.17
N VAL A 203 -3.49 13.98 2.42
CA VAL A 203 -3.56 15.36 1.90
C VAL A 203 -4.73 15.53 0.94
N ASP A 204 -4.96 14.57 0.03
CA ASP A 204 -6.12 14.59 -0.87
C ASP A 204 -7.44 14.70 -0.10
N ARG A 205 -7.63 13.89 0.94
CA ARG A 205 -8.83 13.94 1.79
C ARG A 205 -8.95 15.24 2.57
N LEU A 206 -7.83 15.83 2.99
CA LEU A 206 -7.84 17.16 3.60
C LEU A 206 -8.37 18.22 2.63
N PHE A 207 -7.97 18.20 1.36
CA PHE A 207 -8.51 19.11 0.36
C PHE A 207 -10.00 18.87 0.09
N ILE A 208 -10.45 17.61 0.06
CA ILE A 208 -11.88 17.27 -0.06
C ILE A 208 -12.65 17.81 1.13
N PHE A 209 -12.14 17.66 2.35
CA PHE A 209 -12.73 18.23 3.56
C PHE A 209 -12.84 19.77 3.50
N LEU A 210 -11.85 20.43 2.91
CA LEU A 210 -11.84 21.90 2.70
C LEU A 210 -12.72 22.37 1.53
N GLY A 211 -13.44 21.47 0.85
CA GLY A 211 -14.41 21.81 -0.19
C GLY A 211 -14.00 21.47 -1.63
N SER A 212 -12.92 20.71 -1.83
CA SER A 212 -12.60 20.17 -3.18
C SER A 212 -13.74 19.25 -3.66
N PRO A 213 -14.19 19.36 -4.93
CA PRO A 213 -15.30 18.59 -5.45
C PRO A 213 -15.02 17.09 -5.65
N GLY A 214 -13.76 16.66 -5.45
CA GLY A 214 -13.34 15.26 -5.54
C GLY A 214 -11.82 15.13 -5.57
N PHE A 215 -11.33 14.10 -6.27
CA PHE A 215 -9.91 13.78 -6.34
C PHE A 215 -9.07 14.97 -6.82
N THR A 216 -8.03 15.28 -6.06
CA THR A 216 -7.06 16.33 -6.36
C THR A 216 -5.82 15.76 -7.03
N LEU A 217 -4.86 16.63 -7.37
CA LEU A 217 -3.54 16.22 -7.85
C LEU A 217 -2.85 15.20 -6.91
N PHE A 218 -3.06 15.31 -5.60
CA PHE A 218 -2.43 14.45 -4.60
C PHE A 218 -2.88 12.99 -4.74
N TYR A 219 -4.15 12.74 -5.09
CA TYR A 219 -4.63 11.40 -5.39
C TYR A 219 -3.84 10.75 -6.55
N PHE A 220 -3.60 11.49 -7.64
CA PHE A 220 -2.82 10.99 -8.78
C PHE A 220 -1.32 10.86 -8.45
N LEU A 221 -0.77 11.76 -7.64
CA LEU A 221 0.61 11.65 -7.15
C LEU A 221 0.82 10.40 -6.27
N ALA A 222 -0.14 10.06 -5.41
CA ALA A 222 -0.09 8.85 -4.60
C ALA A 222 0.10 7.60 -5.48
N TRP A 223 -0.62 7.54 -6.60
CA TRP A 223 -0.52 6.46 -7.56
C TRP A 223 0.78 6.44 -8.37
N ILE A 224 1.33 7.61 -8.71
CA ILE A 224 2.66 7.71 -9.31
C ILE A 224 3.72 7.15 -8.33
N PHE A 225 3.61 7.48 -7.04
CA PHE A 225 4.45 6.89 -6.01
C PHE A 225 4.21 5.39 -5.85
N ALA A 226 2.99 4.89 -6.01
CA ALA A 226 2.73 3.45 -6.03
C ALA A 226 3.49 2.76 -7.16
N ILE A 227 3.42 3.28 -8.38
CA ILE A 227 4.17 2.75 -9.53
C ILE A 227 5.67 2.76 -9.24
N ALA A 228 6.21 3.91 -8.81
CA ALA A 228 7.64 4.05 -8.51
C ALA A 228 8.10 3.11 -7.39
N GLY A 229 7.30 2.95 -6.33
CA GLY A 229 7.59 2.06 -5.21
C GLY A 229 7.60 0.59 -5.61
N ILE A 230 6.59 0.17 -6.39
CA ILE A 230 6.47 -1.19 -6.92
C ILE A 230 7.66 -1.50 -7.87
N PHE A 231 8.07 -0.54 -8.71
CA PHE A 231 9.30 -0.67 -9.52
C PHE A 231 10.56 -0.79 -8.66
N GLY A 232 10.72 0.05 -7.64
CA GLY A 232 11.85 0.02 -6.72
C GLY A 232 11.97 -1.34 -6.02
N ALA A 233 10.85 -1.91 -5.59
CA ALA A 233 10.80 -3.23 -4.99
C ALA A 233 11.23 -4.34 -5.97
N TYR A 234 10.79 -4.28 -7.24
CA TYR A 234 11.23 -5.21 -8.28
C TYR A 234 12.74 -5.12 -8.53
N TYR A 235 13.28 -3.93 -8.72
CA TYR A 235 14.71 -3.76 -8.96
C TYR A 235 15.58 -4.06 -7.73
N GLY A 236 15.05 -3.82 -6.53
CA GLY A 236 15.76 -4.02 -5.27
C GLY A 236 15.88 -5.48 -4.84
N TYR A 237 14.82 -6.28 -4.99
CA TYR A 237 14.84 -7.69 -4.55
C TYR A 237 14.80 -8.72 -5.70
N ILE A 238 14.21 -8.37 -6.83
CA ILE A 238 13.81 -9.34 -7.87
C ILE A 238 14.77 -9.35 -9.04
N ARG A 239 15.37 -8.23 -9.42
CA ARG A 239 16.35 -8.21 -10.51
C ARG A 239 17.77 -8.68 -10.13
N PRO A 240 18.32 -8.46 -8.93
CA PRO A 240 19.71 -8.81 -8.67
C PRO A 240 19.92 -10.31 -8.86
N LYS A 241 20.89 -10.65 -9.72
CA LYS A 241 21.42 -12.00 -9.88
C LYS A 241 22.20 -12.33 -8.59
N THR A 242 21.50 -12.73 -7.54
CA THR A 242 22.18 -13.42 -6.44
C THR A 242 22.74 -14.71 -7.02
N ARG A 243 24.05 -14.72 -7.32
CA ARG A 243 24.85 -15.93 -7.13
C ARG A 243 24.77 -16.21 -5.63
N GLU A 244 24.44 -17.45 -5.31
CA GLU A 244 24.30 -17.94 -3.95
C GLU A 244 25.48 -17.45 -3.11
N ALA A 245 25.18 -16.76 -2.01
CA ALA A 245 26.09 -16.60 -0.89
C ALA A 245 25.77 -17.72 0.09
#